data_AF-A0A1Z8SRV6-F1
#
_entry.id   AF-A0A1Z8SRV6-F1
#
_cell.length_a   1.000
_cell.length_b   1.000
_cell.length_c   1.000
_cell.angle_alpha   90.00
_cell.angle_beta   90.00
_cell.angle_gamma   90.00
#
_symmetry.space_group_name_H-M   'P 1'
#
loop_
_entity.id
_entity.type
_entity.pdbx_description
1 polymer ?
#
loop_
_entity_poly.entity_id
_entity_poly.type
_entity_poly.pdbx_seq_one_letter_code
_entity_poly.pdbx_strand_id
1 'polypeptide(L)'
;MKLKTKAWLVSQSLLIITAIIIQLTFYREIKVGPMLGMAKRSYWDIIQNVEPEIPNYVVQNNLLPEMYDARLPLSQEAINSANLGAYRKAYRQESGLRMAFKGGFVVNLIYLLAYQLLVGYFSRSLAKAKIAKT
;
A
#
# COMPACT_ATOMS: atom_id res chain seq x y z
N MET A 1 22.42 -12.23 -22.93
CA MET A 1 21.71 -12.70 -21.72
C MET A 1 20.90 -13.95 -22.02
N LYS A 2 20.96 -14.97 -21.14
CA LYS A 2 20.18 -16.22 -21.29
C LYS A 2 18.67 -15.92 -21.24
N LEU A 3 17.85 -16.68 -21.98
CA LEU A 3 16.38 -16.51 -22.03
C LEU A 3 15.74 -16.45 -20.63
N LYS A 4 16.25 -17.25 -19.67
CA LYS A 4 15.84 -17.21 -18.27
C LYS A 4 15.91 -15.79 -17.68
N THR A 5 17.02 -15.10 -17.88
CA THR A 5 17.25 -13.77 -17.29
C THR A 5 16.33 -12.73 -17.91
N LYS A 6 16.04 -12.85 -19.22
CA LYS A 6 15.07 -11.99 -19.89
C LYS A 6 13.65 -12.19 -19.34
N ALA A 7 13.21 -13.45 -19.23
CA ALA A 7 11.88 -13.78 -18.68
C ALA A 7 11.72 -13.33 -17.22
N TRP A 8 12.77 -13.51 -16.42
CA TRP A 8 12.80 -13.02 -15.04
C TRP A 8 12.64 -11.50 -14.97
N LEU A 9 13.43 -10.76 -15.76
CA LEU A 9 13.36 -9.29 -15.78
C LEU A 9 11.99 -8.80 -16.21
N VAL A 10 11.40 -9.37 -17.27
CA VAL A 10 10.05 -8.97 -17.71
C VAL A 10 9.02 -9.20 -16.60
N SER A 11 9.08 -10.34 -15.92
CA SER A 11 8.17 -10.65 -14.81
C SER A 11 8.34 -9.69 -13.64
N GLN A 12 9.57 -9.40 -13.21
CA GLN A 12 9.82 -8.47 -12.09
C GLN A 12 9.45 -7.03 -12.46
N SER A 13 9.76 -6.59 -13.69
CA SER A 13 9.36 -5.27 -14.18
C SER A 13 7.84 -5.10 -14.17
N LEU A 14 7.10 -6.11 -14.62
CA LEU A 14 5.63 -6.05 -14.62
C LEU A 14 5.10 -5.90 -13.20
N LEU A 15 5.61 -6.69 -12.25
CA LEU A 15 5.18 -6.61 -10.85
C LEU A 15 5.47 -5.24 -10.21
N ILE A 16 6.65 -4.68 -10.46
CA ILE A 16 7.02 -3.36 -9.95
C ILE A 16 6.12 -2.27 -10.56
N ILE A 17 5.90 -2.30 -11.88
CA ILE A 17 5.03 -1.33 -12.57
C ILE A 17 3.61 -1.42 -12.02
N THR A 18 3.06 -2.63 -11.86
CA THR A 18 1.73 -2.82 -11.26
C THR A 18 1.66 -2.26 -9.85
N ALA A 19 2.67 -2.53 -9.00
CA ALA A 19 2.73 -1.98 -7.65
C ALA A 19 2.74 -0.44 -7.66
N ILE A 20 3.51 0.19 -8.55
CA ILE A 20 3.55 1.65 -8.71
C ILE A 20 2.17 2.19 -9.11
N ILE A 21 1.50 1.57 -10.09
CA ILE A 21 0.17 2.01 -10.55
C ILE A 21 -0.86 1.93 -9.41
N ILE A 22 -0.83 0.85 -8.63
CA ILE A 22 -1.72 0.67 -7.48
C ILE A 22 -1.49 1.76 -6.44
N GLN A 23 -0.23 2.03 -6.08
CA GLN A 23 0.12 3.07 -5.11
C GLN A 23 -0.32 4.46 -5.58
N LEU A 24 -0.05 4.81 -6.85
CA LEU A 24 -0.45 6.10 -7.41
C LEU A 24 -1.97 6.27 -7.46
N THR A 25 -2.69 5.22 -7.85
CA THR A 25 -4.16 5.24 -7.94
C THR A 25 -4.78 5.47 -6.56
N PHE A 26 -4.39 4.68 -5.55
CA PHE A 26 -4.92 4.84 -4.20
C PHE A 26 -4.52 6.17 -3.57
N TYR A 27 -3.29 6.63 -3.79
CA TYR A 27 -2.86 7.92 -3.27
C TYR A 27 -3.66 9.06 -3.91
N ARG A 28 -3.95 9.04 -5.21
CA ARG A 28 -4.76 10.07 -5.89
C ARG A 28 -6.22 10.14 -5.42
N GLU A 29 -6.76 9.01 -4.98
CA GLU A 29 -8.11 8.92 -4.41
C GLU A 29 -8.25 9.66 -3.08
N ILE A 30 -7.19 9.75 -2.28
CA ILE A 30 -7.19 10.50 -1.01
C ILE A 30 -7.29 12.00 -1.30
N LYS A 31 -8.30 12.66 -0.71
CA LYS A 31 -8.59 14.10 -0.89
C LYS A 31 -8.23 14.97 0.31
N VAL A 32 -8.34 14.42 1.53
CA VAL A 32 -8.12 15.12 2.80
C VAL A 32 -7.29 14.24 3.74
N GLY A 33 -6.80 14.81 4.85
CA GLY A 33 -6.14 14.05 5.91
C GLY A 33 -7.13 13.30 6.82
N PRO A 34 -6.64 12.67 7.90
CA PRO A 34 -7.47 11.95 8.87
C PRO A 34 -8.12 12.84 9.93
N MET A 35 -7.75 14.12 10.02
CA MET A 35 -8.33 15.09 10.96
C MET A 35 -9.11 16.17 10.22
N LEU A 36 -10.21 16.63 10.82
CA LEU A 36 -11.02 17.73 10.29
C LEU A 36 -10.14 18.94 9.94
N GLY A 37 -10.41 19.60 8.81
CA GLY A 37 -9.62 20.74 8.33
C GLY A 37 -8.17 20.41 7.89
N MET A 38 -7.73 19.15 8.00
CA MET A 38 -6.40 18.75 7.57
C MET A 38 -6.35 18.54 6.05
N ALA A 39 -5.35 19.15 5.42
CA ALA A 39 -5.04 18.89 4.03
C ALA A 39 -4.59 17.43 3.82
N LYS A 40 -4.64 16.98 2.56
CA LYS A 40 -4.07 15.69 2.17
C LYS A 40 -2.61 15.60 2.60
N ARG A 41 -2.27 14.52 3.31
CA ARG A 41 -0.92 14.25 3.80
C ARG A 41 0.02 13.81 2.68
N SER A 42 1.32 14.02 2.89
CA SER A 42 2.32 13.55 1.94
C SER A 42 2.35 12.02 1.90
N TYR A 43 2.71 11.46 0.74
CA TYR A 43 2.76 10.01 0.54
C TYR A 43 3.67 9.33 1.57
N TRP A 44 4.87 9.88 1.81
CA TRP A 44 5.85 9.26 2.69
C TRP A 44 5.42 9.28 4.16
N ASP A 45 4.77 10.37 4.61
CA ASP A 45 4.22 10.44 5.98
C ASP A 45 3.14 9.38 6.20
N ILE A 46 2.31 9.15 5.18
CA ILE A 46 1.29 8.10 5.21
C ILE A 46 1.94 6.72 5.30
N ILE A 47 2.96 6.44 4.49
CA ILE A 47 3.65 5.14 4.46
C ILE A 47 4.39 4.87 5.77
N GLN A 48 5.09 5.87 6.32
CA GLN A 48 5.82 5.77 7.58
C GLN A 48 4.92 5.83 8.81
N ASN A 49 3.63 6.10 8.62
CA ASN A 49 2.67 6.28 9.71
C ASN A 49 3.12 7.32 10.74
N VAL A 50 3.67 8.43 10.24
CA VAL A 50 4.03 9.59 11.07
C VAL A 50 2.76 10.10 11.75
N GLU A 51 2.84 10.57 12.98
CA GLU A 51 1.67 11.13 13.67
C GLU A 51 1.27 12.45 12.99
N PRO A 52 0.00 12.62 12.57
CA PRO A 52 -0.47 13.87 11.98
C PRO A 52 -0.43 15.02 13.00
N GLU A 53 0.01 16.19 12.54
CA GLU A 53 -0.06 17.42 13.32
C GLU A 53 -1.51 17.86 13.52
N ILE A 54 -1.83 18.28 14.74
CA ILE A 54 -3.17 18.78 15.09
C ILE A 54 -3.35 20.16 14.42
N PRO A 55 -4.43 20.37 13.65
CA PRO A 55 -4.67 21.65 13.01
C PRO A 55 -4.82 22.81 14.01
N ASN A 56 -4.24 23.97 13.70
CA ASN A 56 -4.26 25.14 14.58
C ASN A 56 -5.67 25.58 15.01
N TYR A 57 -6.68 25.43 14.14
CA TYR A 57 -8.05 25.81 14.47
C TYR A 57 -8.63 24.96 15.62
N VAL A 58 -8.19 23.69 15.77
CA VAL A 58 -8.61 22.81 16.86
C VAL A 58 -8.07 23.33 18.19
N VAL A 59 -6.78 23.68 18.20
CA VAL A 59 -6.09 24.21 19.38
C VAL A 59 -6.69 25.54 19.79
N GLN A 60 -6.97 26.43 18.83
CA GLN A 60 -7.57 27.74 19.10
C GLN A 60 -8.99 27.68 19.66
N ASN A 61 -9.79 26.70 19.22
CA ASN A 61 -11.18 26.55 19.64
C ASN A 61 -11.36 25.53 20.79
N ASN A 62 -10.27 24.97 21.32
CA ASN A 62 -10.26 23.97 22.38
C ASN A 62 -11.26 22.82 22.13
N LEU A 63 -11.29 22.30 20.90
CA LEU A 63 -12.23 21.26 20.52
C LEU A 63 -11.87 19.93 21.16
N LEU A 64 -12.90 19.16 21.53
CA LEU A 64 -12.74 17.79 22.00
C LEU A 64 -12.17 16.90 20.87
N PRO A 65 -11.31 15.91 21.19
CA PRO A 65 -10.74 14.97 20.22
C PRO A 65 -11.76 14.33 19.28
N GLU A 66 -12.93 13.96 19.79
CA GLU A 66 -14.01 13.31 19.03
C GLU A 66 -14.60 14.22 17.93
N MET A 67 -14.40 15.53 18.04
CA MET A 67 -14.95 16.53 17.11
C MET A 67 -14.05 16.81 15.91
N TYR A 68 -12.79 16.35 15.94
CA TYR A 68 -11.83 16.59 14.85
C TYR A 68 -11.03 15.36 14.44
N ASP A 69 -10.80 14.39 15.32
CA ASP A 69 -10.00 13.22 15.02
C ASP A 69 -10.86 12.05 14.55
N ALA A 70 -10.88 11.83 13.24
CA ALA A 70 -11.65 10.75 12.63
C ALA A 70 -11.00 9.37 12.81
N ARG A 71 -9.87 9.25 13.50
CA ARG A 71 -9.20 7.97 13.78
C ARG A 71 -9.80 7.26 14.98
N LEU A 72 -10.38 8.02 15.91
CA LEU A 72 -11.01 7.51 17.12
C LEU A 72 -12.16 6.53 16.79
N PRO A 73 -12.46 5.57 17.69
CA PRO A 73 -13.59 4.65 17.53
C PRO A 73 -14.91 5.37 17.82
N LEU A 74 -15.36 6.19 16.87
CA LEU A 74 -16.61 6.96 16.97
C LEU A 74 -17.81 6.16 16.42
N SER A 75 -18.99 6.39 17.01
CA SER A 75 -20.25 5.90 16.44
C SER A 75 -20.57 6.61 15.12
N GLN A 76 -21.40 6.01 14.28
CA GLN A 76 -21.77 6.63 13.00
C GLN A 76 -22.50 7.96 13.18
N GLU A 77 -23.31 8.08 14.23
CA GLU A 77 -23.99 9.33 14.61
C GLU A 77 -22.99 10.42 14.97
N ALA A 78 -21.96 10.10 15.77
CA ALA A 78 -20.90 11.04 16.14
C ALA A 78 -20.05 11.48 14.93
N ILE A 79 -19.78 10.57 13.99
CA ILE A 79 -19.08 10.90 12.74
C ILE A 79 -19.90 11.87 11.89
N ASN A 80 -21.21 11.67 11.83
CA ASN A 80 -22.09 12.51 11.04
C ASN A 80 -22.28 13.89 11.68
N SER A 81 -22.45 13.95 13.01
CA SER A 81 -22.62 15.21 13.73
C SER A 81 -21.38 16.10 13.68
N ALA A 82 -20.18 15.50 13.72
CA ALA A 82 -18.91 16.21 13.60
C ALA A 82 -18.43 16.39 12.14
N ASN A 83 -19.21 15.96 11.14
CA ASN A 83 -18.86 16.00 9.71
C ASN A 83 -17.52 15.32 9.37
N LEU A 84 -17.21 14.22 10.06
CA LEU A 84 -15.94 13.49 9.97
C LEU A 84 -15.94 12.39 8.90
N GLY A 85 -17.02 12.24 8.12
CA GLY A 85 -17.18 11.15 7.17
C GLY A 85 -16.06 11.06 6.12
N ALA A 86 -15.68 12.20 5.52
CA ALA A 86 -14.60 12.27 4.55
C ALA A 86 -13.24 11.94 5.17
N TYR A 87 -12.98 12.41 6.38
CA TYR A 87 -11.74 12.22 7.14
C TYR A 87 -11.60 10.77 7.62
N ARG A 88 -12.71 10.13 8.03
CA ARG A 88 -12.77 8.69 8.34
C ARG A 88 -12.48 7.85 7.11
N LYS A 89 -13.01 8.24 5.95
CA LYS A 89 -12.70 7.58 4.67
C LYS A 89 -11.21 7.74 4.33
N ALA A 90 -10.66 8.94 4.47
CA ALA A 90 -9.24 9.21 4.24
C ALA A 90 -8.35 8.36 5.15
N TYR A 91 -8.64 8.28 6.46
CA TYR A 91 -7.90 7.42 7.39
C TYR A 91 -7.89 5.94 6.94
N ARG A 92 -9.04 5.41 6.51
CA ARG A 92 -9.11 4.05 5.97
C ARG A 92 -8.31 3.89 4.68
N GLN A 93 -8.35 4.87 3.79
CA GLN A 93 -7.58 4.86 2.54
C GLN A 93 -6.07 4.93 2.81
N GLU A 94 -5.63 5.75 3.77
CA GLU A 94 -4.23 5.81 4.23
C GLU A 94 -3.75 4.45 4.78
N SER A 95 -4.58 3.81 5.60
CA SER A 95 -4.31 2.45 6.09
C SER A 95 -4.23 1.43 4.96
N GLY A 96 -5.16 1.50 4.01
CA GLY A 96 -5.16 0.67 2.80
C GLY A 96 -3.91 0.87 1.95
N LEU A 97 -3.46 2.12 1.77
CA LEU A 97 -2.25 2.47 1.02
C LEU A 97 -0.99 1.84 1.67
N ARG A 98 -0.87 1.95 3.00
CA ARG A 98 0.19 1.29 3.78
C ARG A 98 0.16 -0.22 3.61
N MET A 99 -1.02 -0.82 3.72
CA MET A 99 -1.18 -2.27 3.57
C MET A 99 -0.81 -2.73 2.16
N ALA A 100 -1.23 -2.00 1.13
CA ALA A 100 -0.88 -2.29 -0.26
C ALA A 100 0.63 -2.17 -0.49
N PHE A 101 1.31 -1.23 0.17
CA PHE A 101 2.77 -1.08 0.05
C PHE A 101 3.49 -2.29 0.65
N LYS A 102 3.16 -2.65 1.90
CA LYS A 102 3.73 -3.84 2.56
C LYS A 102 3.40 -5.12 1.81
N GLY A 103 2.15 -5.28 1.37
CA GLY A 103 1.69 -6.42 0.58
C GLY A 103 2.44 -6.55 -0.74
N GLY A 104 2.69 -5.44 -1.43
CA GLY A 104 3.48 -5.43 -2.67
C GLY A 104 4.89 -6.01 -2.49
N PHE A 105 5.58 -5.64 -1.40
CA PHE A 105 6.88 -6.23 -1.08
C PHE A 105 6.81 -7.73 -0.81
N VAL A 106 5.83 -8.16 0.00
CA VAL A 106 5.64 -9.57 0.35
C VAL A 106 5.35 -10.42 -0.88
N VAL A 107 4.43 -9.98 -1.74
CA VAL A 107 4.07 -10.68 -2.97
C VAL A 107 5.27 -10.76 -3.91
N ASN A 108 6.03 -9.68 -4.08
CA ASN A 108 7.24 -9.69 -4.91
C ASN A 108 8.29 -10.69 -4.41
N LEU A 109 8.48 -10.77 -3.09
CA LEU A 109 9.40 -11.74 -2.49
C LEU A 109 8.95 -13.18 -2.76
N ILE A 110 7.66 -13.48 -2.58
CA ILE A 110 7.09 -14.80 -2.87
C ILE A 110 7.29 -15.15 -4.35
N TYR A 111 6.99 -14.21 -5.27
CA TYR A 111 7.18 -14.40 -6.71
C TYR A 111 8.65 -14.66 -7.06
N LEU A 112 9.58 -13.93 -6.44
CA LEU A 112 11.01 -14.12 -6.66
C LEU A 112 11.44 -15.54 -6.26
N LEU A 113 11.04 -16.00 -5.06
CA LEU A 113 11.37 -17.33 -4.56
C LEU A 113 10.75 -18.43 -5.43
N ALA A 114 9.46 -18.30 -5.75
CA ALA A 114 8.76 -19.24 -6.61
C ALA A 114 9.42 -19.36 -7.99
N TYR A 115 9.81 -18.23 -8.60
CA TYR A 115 10.51 -18.22 -9.87
C TYR A 115 11.82 -19.02 -9.81
N GLN A 116 12.67 -18.79 -8.80
CA GLN A 116 13.95 -19.48 -8.67
C GLN A 116 13.77 -20.99 -8.46
N LEU A 117 12.80 -21.39 -7.63
CA LEU A 117 12.49 -22.79 -7.39
C LEU A 117 12.01 -23.49 -8.66
N LEU A 118 11.05 -22.89 -9.38
CA LEU A 118 10.50 -23.46 -10.61
C LEU A 118 11.56 -23.57 -11.70
N VAL A 119 12.33 -22.51 -11.95
CA VAL A 119 13.39 -22.54 -12.97
C VAL A 119 14.45 -23.57 -12.62
N GLY A 120 14.84 -23.67 -11.34
CA GLY A 120 15.76 -24.69 -10.86
C GLY A 120 15.23 -26.11 -11.10
N TYR A 121 13.97 -26.35 -10.76
CA TYR A 121 13.30 -27.64 -10.95
C TYR A 121 13.22 -28.03 -12.44
N PHE A 122 12.66 -27.16 -13.29
CA PHE A 122 12.50 -27.45 -14.72
C PHE A 122 13.83 -27.64 -15.43
N SER A 123 14.85 -26.83 -15.10
CA SER A 123 16.18 -26.97 -15.70
C SER A 123 16.81 -28.33 -15.39
N ARG A 124 16.68 -28.82 -14.14
CA ARG A 124 17.18 -30.15 -13.73
C ARG A 124 16.38 -31.27 -14.40
N SER A 125 15.06 -31.12 -14.48
CA SER A 125 14.17 -32.12 -15.11
C SER A 125 14.48 -32.28 -16.61
N LEU A 126 14.62 -31.16 -17.33
CA LEU A 126 14.97 -31.18 -18.75
C LEU A 126 16.36 -31.77 -19.01
N ALA A 127 17.34 -31.49 -18.15
CA ALA A 127 18.67 -32.09 -18.27
C ALA A 127 18.62 -33.61 -18.10
N LYS A 128 17.89 -34.11 -17.10
CA LYS A 128 17.69 -35.56 -16.88
C LYS A 128 16.98 -36.22 -18.05
N ALA A 129 15.91 -35.61 -18.55
CA ALA A 129 15.16 -36.12 -19.70
C ALA A 129 16.02 -36.17 -20.97
N LYS A 130 16.92 -35.21 -21.17
CA LYS A 130 17.85 -35.21 -22.30
C LYS A 130 18.85 -36.36 -22.20
N ILE A 131 19.43 -36.59 -21.02
CA ILE A 131 20.37 -37.70 -20.78
C ILE A 131 19.68 -39.05 -21.02
N ALA A 132 18.46 -39.24 -20.49
CA ALA A 132 17.71 -40.49 -20.64
C ALA A 132 17.29 -40.82 -22.10
N LYS A 133 17.41 -39.86 -23.02
CA LYS A 133 17.06 -39.99 -24.45
C LYS A 133 18.28 -40.21 -25.35
N THR A 134 19.48 -40.18 -24.77
CA THR A 134 20.78 -40.45 -25.42
C THR A 134 21.29 -41.80 -24.97
#